data_AF-A0A2H3GAC1-F1
#
_entry.id   AF-A0A2H3GAC1-F1
#
_cell.length_a   1.000
_cell.length_b   1.000
_cell.length_c   1.000
_cell.angle_alpha   90.00
_cell.angle_beta   90.00
_cell.angle_gamma   90.00
#
_symmetry.space_group_name_H-M   'P 1'
#
loop_
_entity.id
_entity.type
_entity.pdbx_description
1 polymer ?
#
loop_
_entity_poly.entity_id
_entity_poly.type
_entity_poly.pdbx_seq_one_letter_code
_entity_poly.pdbx_strand_id
1 'polypeptide(L)'
;MFQPHLKTDAGLDNPDEYSLSDRNATWNAVPNSVPVNYGLGGLINTTAIPGRRVKHSLTWSGYPNCYWWVDITNGVAGVYLSQLVPTGDQKSIELLTEFEKFVYQSQGSSYLQ
;
A
#
# COMPACT_ATOMS: atom_id res chain seq x y z
N MET A 1 19.18 -8.86 -15.88
CA MET A 1 17.93 -9.35 -15.25
C MET A 1 18.04 -9.08 -13.76
N PHE A 2 17.02 -8.50 -13.12
CA PHE A 2 17.05 -8.22 -11.68
C PHE A 2 16.98 -9.53 -10.89
N GLN A 3 17.83 -9.67 -9.87
CA GLN A 3 17.88 -10.80 -8.95
C GLN A 3 17.78 -10.26 -7.51
N PRO A 4 17.31 -11.05 -6.53
CA PRO A 4 17.39 -10.65 -5.12
C PRO A 4 18.84 -10.41 -4.69
N HIS A 5 19.14 -9.21 -4.18
CA HIS A 5 20.47 -8.86 -3.66
C HIS A 5 20.55 -8.98 -2.13
N LEU A 6 19.40 -8.93 -1.46
CA LEU A 6 19.27 -9.19 -0.03
C LEU A 6 18.92 -10.67 0.17
N LYS A 7 19.53 -11.28 1.19
CA LYS A 7 19.30 -12.69 1.55
C LYS A 7 18.02 -12.90 2.34
N THR A 8 17.56 -11.85 3.02
CA THR A 8 16.38 -11.84 3.89
C THR A 8 15.63 -10.54 3.69
N ASP A 9 14.38 -10.53 4.13
CA ASP A 9 13.49 -9.38 4.27
C ASP A 9 13.64 -8.69 5.63
N ALA A 10 14.84 -8.71 6.20
CA ALA A 10 15.10 -8.14 7.52
C ALA A 10 14.65 -6.66 7.59
N GLY A 11 13.85 -6.34 8.62
CA GLY A 11 13.25 -5.02 8.81
C GLY A 11 11.87 -4.87 8.15
N LEU A 12 11.42 -5.87 7.37
CA LEU A 12 10.06 -5.96 6.85
C LEU A 12 9.23 -7.05 7.53
N ASP A 13 9.89 -7.98 8.21
CA ASP A 13 9.35 -9.19 8.82
C ASP A 13 8.65 -8.94 10.17
N ASN A 14 8.99 -7.85 10.86
CA ASN A 14 8.43 -7.50 12.16
C ASN A 14 7.87 -6.06 12.18
N PRO A 15 6.84 -5.73 11.38
CA PRO A 15 6.29 -4.38 11.28
C PRO A 15 5.83 -3.81 12.64
N ASP A 16 5.37 -4.67 13.56
CA ASP A 16 4.86 -4.26 14.87
C ASP A 16 5.93 -3.69 15.82
N GLU A 17 7.23 -3.86 15.51
CA GLU A 17 8.33 -3.22 16.26
C GLU A 17 8.45 -1.72 15.97
N TYR A 18 7.87 -1.24 14.87
CA TYR A 18 7.90 0.17 14.48
C TYR A 18 6.74 0.96 15.11
N SER A 19 6.96 2.26 15.32
CA SER A 19 5.90 3.16 15.77
C SER A 19 4.71 3.14 14.81
N LEU A 20 3.50 3.46 15.29
CA LEU A 20 2.32 3.50 14.42
C LEU A 20 2.50 4.47 13.25
N SER A 21 3.10 5.64 13.49
CA SER A 21 3.38 6.62 12.43
C SER A 21 4.38 6.10 11.40
N ASP A 22 5.43 5.39 11.82
CA ASP A 22 6.43 4.84 10.91
C ASP A 22 5.84 3.70 10.07
N ARG A 23 5.01 2.85 10.70
CA ARG A 23 4.24 1.82 9.99
C ARG A 23 3.32 2.45 8.95
N ASN A 24 2.54 3.45 9.33
CA ASN A 24 1.62 4.15 8.43
C ASN A 24 2.37 4.88 7.31
N ALA A 25 3.56 5.43 7.58
CA ALA A 25 4.39 6.03 6.54
C ALA A 25 4.97 4.99 5.57
N THR A 26 5.34 3.80 6.07
CA THR A 26 6.11 2.82 5.29
C THR A 26 5.23 1.75 4.63
N TRP A 27 4.32 1.13 5.39
CA TRP A 27 3.33 0.13 4.94
C TRP A 27 2.01 0.75 4.50
N ASN A 28 1.78 2.03 4.80
CA ASN A 28 0.59 2.75 4.34
C ASN A 28 -0.69 1.98 4.71
N ALA A 29 -1.47 1.53 3.74
CA ALA A 29 -2.67 0.73 4.00
C ALA A 29 -2.44 -0.79 3.88
N VAL A 30 -1.22 -1.27 3.65
CA VAL A 30 -0.91 -2.71 3.65
C VAL A 30 -1.03 -3.24 5.09
N PRO A 31 -1.88 -4.25 5.36
CA PRO A 31 -1.95 -4.85 6.70
C PRO A 31 -0.62 -5.47 7.12
N ASN A 32 -0.27 -5.38 8.40
CA ASN A 32 0.99 -5.94 8.95
C ASN A 32 1.13 -7.45 8.73
N SER A 33 0.02 -8.18 8.61
CA SER A 33 0.01 -9.63 8.33
C SER A 33 0.29 -9.98 6.87
N VAL A 34 0.36 -8.99 5.98
CA VAL A 34 0.66 -9.17 4.57
C VAL A 34 2.17 -9.00 4.38
N PRO A 35 2.89 -10.06 3.95
CA PRO A 35 4.32 -9.94 3.68
C PRO A 35 4.59 -8.97 2.52
N VAL A 36 5.70 -8.27 2.61
CA VAL A 36 6.09 -7.21 1.68
C VAL A 36 7.55 -7.33 1.27
N ASN A 37 7.92 -6.64 0.20
CA ASN A 37 9.30 -6.42 -0.22
C ASN A 37 9.44 -5.01 -0.81
N TYR A 38 10.63 -4.60 -1.22
CA TYR A 38 10.84 -3.35 -1.97
C TYR A 38 11.11 -3.63 -3.45
N GLY A 39 10.40 -2.88 -4.30
CA GLY A 39 10.72 -2.77 -5.71
C GLY A 39 11.45 -1.47 -6.01
N LEU A 40 11.60 -1.19 -7.30
CA LEU A 40 12.06 0.12 -7.76
C LEU A 40 10.90 1.12 -7.61
N GLY A 41 10.97 1.97 -6.57
CA GLY A 41 10.04 3.08 -6.35
C GLY A 41 9.17 2.98 -5.10
N GLY A 42 9.07 1.82 -4.46
CA GLY A 42 8.23 1.67 -3.26
C GLY A 42 8.09 0.24 -2.76
N LEU A 43 7.19 0.08 -1.78
CA LEU A 43 6.85 -1.18 -1.15
C LEU A 43 5.95 -2.01 -2.06
N ILE A 44 6.13 -3.33 -2.04
CA ILE A 44 5.38 -4.31 -2.82
C ILE A 44 4.77 -5.34 -1.87
N ASN A 45 3.46 -5.55 -1.94
CA ASN A 45 2.83 -6.68 -1.25
C ASN A 45 3.09 -8.00 -2.00
N THR A 46 3.58 -9.03 -1.32
CA THR A 46 3.91 -10.33 -1.95
C THR A 46 2.76 -11.33 -1.89
N THR A 47 1.64 -10.97 -1.26
CA THR A 47 0.35 -11.66 -1.31
C THR A 47 -0.78 -10.68 -1.61
N ALA A 48 -1.89 -11.15 -2.16
CA ALA A 48 -3.03 -10.29 -2.47
C ALA A 48 -3.75 -9.82 -1.20
N ILE A 49 -4.29 -8.60 -1.22
CA ILE A 49 -5.11 -8.06 -0.15
C ILE A 49 -6.59 -8.23 -0.54
N PRO A 50 -7.39 -9.03 0.19
CA PRO A 50 -8.78 -9.29 -0.17
C PRO A 50 -9.61 -8.01 -0.36
N GLY A 51 -10.32 -7.92 -1.49
CA GLY A 51 -11.16 -6.78 -1.85
C GLY A 51 -10.40 -5.49 -2.19
N ARG A 52 -9.08 -5.58 -2.36
CA ARG A 52 -8.16 -4.46 -2.61
C ARG A 52 -7.10 -4.89 -3.63
N ARG A 53 -5.95 -4.20 -3.69
CA ARG A 53 -4.85 -4.50 -4.61
C ARG A 53 -4.36 -5.95 -4.55
N VAL A 54 -4.06 -6.50 -5.72
CA VAL A 54 -3.57 -7.88 -5.86
C VAL A 54 -2.08 -7.98 -5.53
N LYS A 55 -1.59 -9.22 -5.51
CA LYS A 55 -0.17 -9.54 -5.32
C LYS A 55 0.71 -8.77 -6.30
N HIS A 56 1.86 -8.31 -5.80
CA HIS A 56 2.86 -7.52 -6.53
C HIS A 56 2.40 -6.11 -6.93
N SER A 57 1.43 -5.54 -6.23
CA SER A 57 1.09 -4.13 -6.37
C SER A 57 2.13 -3.25 -5.66
N LEU A 58 2.45 -2.11 -6.25
CA LEU A 58 3.42 -1.14 -5.72
C LEU A 58 2.70 -0.05 -4.93
N THR A 59 3.28 0.41 -3.82
CA THR A 59 2.70 1.48 -3.00
C THR A 59 3.80 2.30 -2.34
N TRP A 60 3.53 3.60 -2.11
CA TRP A 60 4.42 4.45 -1.31
C TRP A 60 3.66 5.63 -0.70
N SER A 61 4.38 6.41 0.09
CA SER A 61 3.88 7.59 0.77
C SER A 61 4.71 8.83 0.44
N GLY A 62 4.17 9.99 0.80
CA GLY A 62 4.82 11.28 0.72
C GLY A 62 4.26 12.22 1.79
N TYR A 63 5.05 13.22 2.15
CA TYR A 63 4.57 14.30 3.00
C TYR A 63 3.55 15.17 2.24
N PRO A 64 2.48 15.69 2.87
CA PRO A 64 2.01 15.45 4.25
C PRO A 64 0.80 14.49 4.28
N ASN A 65 1.03 13.18 4.51
CA ASN A 65 0.01 12.13 4.34
C ASN A 65 -0.56 12.06 2.90
N CYS A 66 0.33 12.03 1.91
CA CYS A 66 0.01 11.67 0.53
C CYS A 66 0.37 10.19 0.32
N TYR A 67 -0.51 9.43 -0.32
CA TYR A 67 -0.31 8.00 -0.53
C TYR A 67 -0.72 7.61 -1.95
N TRP A 68 -0.07 6.62 -2.54
CA TRP A 68 -0.44 6.10 -3.85
C TRP A 68 -0.21 4.60 -3.93
N TRP A 69 -0.92 3.95 -4.86
CA TRP A 69 -0.70 2.55 -5.20
C TRP A 69 -0.91 2.30 -6.70
N VAL A 70 -0.28 1.22 -7.19
CA VAL A 70 -0.37 0.75 -8.56
C VAL A 70 -0.53 -0.76 -8.55
N ASP A 71 -1.66 -1.24 -9.06
CA ASP A 71 -1.93 -2.64 -9.39
C ASP A 71 -1.89 -2.81 -10.90
N ILE A 72 -0.73 -3.24 -11.41
CA ILE A 72 -0.50 -3.43 -12.84
C ILE A 72 -1.37 -4.58 -13.39
N THR A 73 -1.62 -5.61 -12.59
CA THR A 73 -2.35 -6.81 -13.02
C THR A 73 -3.79 -6.45 -13.39
N ASN A 74 -4.43 -5.61 -12.58
CA ASN A 74 -5.80 -5.15 -12.83
C ASN A 74 -5.86 -3.84 -13.62
N GLY A 75 -4.72 -3.21 -13.94
CA GLY A 75 -4.69 -1.92 -14.62
C GLY A 75 -5.25 -0.77 -13.77
N VAL A 76 -5.13 -0.86 -12.44
CA VAL A 76 -5.67 0.13 -11.49
C VAL A 76 -4.52 0.90 -10.85
N ALA A 77 -4.63 2.22 -10.79
CA ALA A 77 -3.78 3.06 -9.96
C ALA A 77 -4.65 4.03 -9.17
N GLY A 78 -4.19 4.41 -7.98
CA GLY A 78 -4.90 5.35 -7.12
C GLY A 78 -3.95 6.24 -6.35
N VAL A 79 -4.43 7.44 -6.04
CA VAL A 79 -3.71 8.43 -5.24
C VAL A 79 -4.67 9.09 -4.25
N TYR A 80 -4.24 9.17 -3.01
CA TYR A 80 -4.83 9.97 -1.95
C TYR A 80 -3.87 11.12 -1.66
N LEU A 81 -4.36 12.36 -1.79
CA LEU A 81 -3.58 13.56 -1.52
C LEU A 81 -4.24 14.34 -0.38
N SER A 82 -3.43 14.76 0.58
CA SER A 82 -3.90 15.60 1.67
C SER A 82 -2.88 16.69 2.02
N GLN A 83 -3.27 17.56 2.95
CA GLN A 83 -2.41 18.60 3.53
C GLN A 83 -2.37 18.43 5.07
N LEU A 84 -2.33 17.18 5.54
CA LEU A 84 -2.50 16.85 6.96
C LEU A 84 -1.18 16.43 7.60
N VAL A 85 -0.92 16.94 8.81
CA VAL A 85 0.24 16.61 9.64
C VAL A 85 -0.21 16.23 11.05
N PRO A 86 0.55 15.39 11.78
CA PRO A 86 1.83 14.75 11.42
C PRO A 86 1.68 13.64 10.36
N THR A 87 2.78 13.27 9.70
CA THR A 87 2.81 12.14 8.75
C THR A 87 2.59 10.80 9.47
N GLY A 88 1.91 9.86 8.81
CA GLY A 88 1.55 8.58 9.40
C GLY A 88 0.32 8.65 10.30
N ASP A 89 -0.53 9.67 10.12
CA ASP A 89 -1.79 9.80 10.86
C ASP A 89 -2.74 8.61 10.56
N GLN A 90 -3.28 8.02 11.62
CA GLN A 90 -4.08 6.80 11.51
C GLN A 90 -5.38 7.01 10.74
N LYS A 91 -6.04 8.16 10.89
CA LYS A 91 -7.29 8.44 10.16
C LYS A 91 -7.06 8.58 8.67
N SER A 92 -5.90 9.10 8.28
CA SER A 92 -5.49 9.17 6.87
C SER A 92 -5.35 7.77 6.26
N ILE A 93 -4.80 6.80 7.01
CA ILE A 93 -4.68 5.40 6.57
C ILE A 93 -6.03 4.68 6.54
N GLU A 94 -6.91 4.92 7.51
CA GLU A 94 -8.28 4.39 7.52
C GLU A 94 -9.05 4.86 6.27
N LEU A 95 -8.98 6.17 5.98
CA LEU A 95 -9.62 6.73 4.79
C LEU A 95 -9.00 6.19 3.50
N LEU A 96 -7.68 6.07 3.41
CA LEU A 96 -7.00 5.43 2.27
C LEU A 96 -7.47 3.98 2.08
N THR A 97 -7.65 3.24 3.17
CA THR A 97 -8.09 1.84 3.14
C THR A 97 -9.51 1.72 2.59
N GLU A 98 -10.43 2.56 3.06
CA GLU A 98 -11.81 2.56 2.56
C GLU A 98 -11.91 3.08 1.13
N PHE A 99 -11.11 4.10 0.77
CA PHE A 99 -11.02 4.60 -0.59
C PHE A 99 -10.55 3.50 -1.55
N GLU A 100 -9.49 2.76 -1.21
CA GLU A 100 -9.00 1.66 -2.03
C GLU A 100 -10.06 0.57 -2.21
N LYS A 101 -10.73 0.14 -1.13
CA LYS A 101 -11.83 -0.85 -1.23
C LYS A 101 -12.92 -0.37 -2.18
N PHE A 102 -13.33 0.89 -2.06
CA PHE A 102 -14.34 1.48 -2.94
C PHE A 102 -13.92 1.44 -4.42
N VAL A 103 -12.67 1.78 -4.72
CA VAL A 103 -12.13 1.70 -6.09
C VAL A 103 -12.29 0.27 -6.64
N TYR A 104 -11.84 -0.77 -5.92
CA TYR A 104 -11.95 -2.15 -6.41
C TYR A 104 -13.39 -2.65 -6.50
N GLN A 105 -14.28 -2.24 -5.60
CA GLN A 105 -15.71 -2.55 -5.69
C GLN A 105 -16.34 -1.93 -6.94
N SER A 106 -15.97 -0.68 -7.28
CA SER A 106 -16.51 0.02 -8.45
C SER A 106 -16.13 -0.59 -9.80
N GLN A 107 -15.00 -1.32 -9.88
CA GLN A 107 -14.57 -1.98 -11.13
C GLN A 107 -15.50 -3.13 -11.54
N GLY A 108 -16.23 -3.74 -10.60
CA GLY A 108 -17.25 -4.74 -10.91
C GLY A 108 -18.53 -4.16 -11.51
N SER A 109 -18.77 -2.85 -11.32
CA SER A 109 -20.00 -2.17 -11.74
C SER A 109 -19.89 -1.53 -13.13
N SER A 110 -18.68 -1.32 -13.65
CA SER A 110 -18.43 -0.69 -14.96
C SER A 110 -18.66 -1.61 -16.17
N TYR A 111 -18.93 -2.90 -15.95
CA TYR A 111 -19.30 -3.86 -17.01
C TYR A 111 -20.82 -4.08 -17.18
N LEU A 112 -21.66 -3.33 -16.45
CA LEU A 112 -23.12 -3.46 -16.47
C LEU A 112 -23.86 -2.19 -16.98
N GLN A 113 -23.18 -1.31 -17.72
CA GLN A 113 -23.80 -0.19 -18.43
C GLN A 113 -23.53 -0.27 -19.93
#